data_AF-A0A2D4NUW3-F1
#
_entry.id   AF-A0A2D4NUW3-F1
#
_cell.length_a   1.000
_cell.length_b   1.000
_cell.length_c   1.000
_cell.angle_alpha   90.00
_cell.angle_beta   90.00
_cell.angle_gamma   90.00
#
_symmetry.space_group_name_H-M   'P 1'
#
loop_
_entity.id
_entity.type
_entity.pdbx_description
1 polymer ?
#
loop_
_entity_poly.entity_id
_entity_poly.type
_entity_poly.pdbx_seq_one_letter_code
_entity_poly.pdbx_strand_id
1 'polypeptide(L)'
;QLHPEIFQEMIGKFGLPSVDLFATSLNAQLPRFFSRYWETGAESSNALRCKWPRGLLYAFPPLPLIPHVIRKIIEERAEILLVAPHWPRRQWFADLRELSTQVPWR
;
A
#
# COMPACT_ATOMS: atom_id res chain seq x y z
N GLN A 1 5.64 8.73 6.08
CA GLN A 1 5.26 7.37 6.51
C GLN A 1 4.08 7.46 7.46
N LEU A 2 3.25 6.41 7.54
CA LEU A 2 2.21 6.27 8.55
C LEU A 2 2.87 6.18 9.94
N HIS A 3 2.22 6.69 10.98
CA HIS A 3 2.72 6.52 12.35
C HIS A 3 2.75 5.03 12.72
N PRO A 4 3.83 4.50 13.34
CA PRO A 4 3.95 3.08 13.65
C PRO A 4 2.80 2.52 14.48
N GLU A 5 2.29 3.27 15.46
CA GLU A 5 1.16 2.81 16.29
C GLU A 5 -0.11 2.59 15.47
N ILE A 6 -0.41 3.50 14.55
CA ILE A 6 -1.57 3.36 13.64
C ILE A 6 -1.36 2.16 12.70
N PHE A 7 -0.12 1.92 12.26
CA PHE A 7 0.20 0.72 11.49
C PHE A 7 -0.04 -0.55 12.32
N GLN A 8 0.40 -0.59 13.58
CA GLN A 8 0.17 -1.73 14.48
C GLN A 8 -1.32 -2.01 14.71
N GLU A 9 -2.13 -0.97 14.94
CA GLU A 9 -3.58 -1.11 15.05
C GLU A 9 -4.21 -1.65 13.76
N MET A 10 -3.79 -1.12 12.62
CA MET A 10 -4.28 -1.54 11.30
C MET A 10 -4.00 -3.03 11.05
N ILE A 11 -2.78 -3.51 11.32
CA ILE A 11 -2.45 -4.92 11.11
C ILE A 11 -3.13 -5.85 12.12
N GLY A 12 -3.39 -5.36 13.34
CA GLY A 12 -4.18 -6.10 14.33
C GLY A 12 -5.63 -6.32 13.88
N LYS A 13 -6.17 -5.39 13.09
CA LYS A 13 -7.54 -5.45 12.55
C LYS A 13 -7.65 -6.22 11.24
N PHE A 14 -6.70 -6.03 10.32
CA PHE A 14 -6.82 -6.49 8.94
C PHE A 14 -5.82 -7.60 8.56
N GLY A 15 -4.91 -7.97 9.48
CA GLY A 15 -3.86 -8.97 9.26
C GLY A 15 -2.51 -8.35 8.93
N LEU A 16 -1.44 -9.15 9.10
CA LEU A 16 -0.06 -8.73 8.85
C LEU A 16 0.27 -8.79 7.35
N PRO A 17 0.51 -7.64 6.68
CA PRO A 17 1.02 -7.60 5.31
C PRO A 17 2.44 -8.15 5.22
N SER A 18 2.79 -8.69 4.06
CA SER A 18 4.08 -9.33 3.81
C SER A 18 5.15 -8.40 3.26
N VAL A 19 4.77 -7.30 2.59
CA VAL A 19 5.68 -6.33 1.95
C VAL A 19 5.13 -4.91 2.04
N ASP A 20 5.99 -3.94 2.36
CA ASP A 20 5.71 -2.50 2.32
C ASP A 20 6.11 -1.94 0.95
N LEU A 21 5.12 -1.60 0.12
CA LEU A 21 5.36 -1.24 -1.28
C LEU A 21 5.92 0.19 -1.46
N PHE A 22 5.87 1.04 -0.43
CA PHE A 22 6.23 2.45 -0.54
C PHE A 22 7.06 2.91 0.67
N ALA A 23 8.29 2.42 0.77
CA ALA A 23 9.17 2.73 1.89
C ALA A 23 10.64 2.96 1.48
N THR A 24 11.45 3.28 2.47
CA THR A 24 12.91 3.21 2.43
C THR A 24 13.38 2.38 3.61
N SER A 25 14.66 2.00 3.63
CA SER A 25 15.30 1.32 4.77
C SER A 25 15.14 2.03 6.11
N LEU A 26 14.88 3.34 6.11
CA LEU A 26 14.71 4.14 7.33
C LEU A 26 13.27 4.20 7.85
N ASN A 27 12.28 3.85 7.03
CA ASN A 27 10.86 4.04 7.38
C ASN A 27 9.96 2.87 7.01
N ALA A 28 10.51 1.76 6.54
CA ALA A 28 9.74 0.56 6.26
C ALA A 28 9.00 0.08 7.51
N GLN A 29 7.70 -0.16 7.36
CA GLN A 29 6.89 -0.75 8.44
C GLN A 29 7.08 -2.27 8.54
N LEU A 30 7.71 -2.87 7.53
CA LEU A 30 7.92 -4.30 7.39
C LEU A 30 9.38 -4.58 7.01
N PRO A 31 9.93 -5.77 7.37
CA PRO A 31 11.29 -6.15 6.98
C PRO A 31 11.49 -6.24 5.46
N ARG A 32 10.44 -6.60 4.72
CA ARG A 32 10.43 -6.65 3.26
C ARG A 32 9.73 -5.40 2.72
N PHE A 33 10.41 -4.68 1.85
CA PHE A 33 9.87 -3.45 1.29
C PHE A 33 10.38 -3.17 -0.12
N PHE A 34 9.62 -2.37 -0.86
CA PHE A 34 10.03 -1.78 -2.12
C PHE A 34 10.31 -0.30 -1.93
N SER A 35 11.35 0.17 -2.62
CA SER A 35 11.80 1.56 -2.57
C SER A 35 11.55 2.29 -3.88
N ARG A 36 11.63 3.63 -3.88
CA ARG A 36 11.48 4.43 -5.11
C ARG A 36 12.58 4.14 -6.13
N TYR A 37 13.82 4.04 -5.65
CA TYR A 37 15.02 3.71 -6.39
C TYR A 37 15.71 2.55 -5.69
N TRP A 38 16.49 1.74 -6.42
CA TRP A 38 17.24 0.66 -5.79
C TRP A 38 18.07 1.16 -4.60
N GLU A 39 17.91 0.52 -3.45
CA GLU A 39 18.66 0.80 -2.23
C GLU A 39 18.96 -0.51 -1.50
N THR A 40 19.95 -0.48 -0.61
CA THR A 40 20.32 -1.63 0.21
C THR A 40 19.14 -2.08 1.07
N GLY A 41 18.81 -3.38 1.00
CA GLY A 41 17.72 -3.98 1.76
C GLY A 41 16.35 -3.92 1.08
N ALA A 42 16.18 -3.11 0.03
CA ALA A 42 14.95 -3.14 -0.76
C ALA A 42 14.87 -4.43 -1.59
N GLU A 43 13.72 -5.10 -1.55
CA GLU A 43 13.47 -6.30 -2.36
C GLU A 43 13.26 -5.93 -3.84
N SER A 44 12.75 -4.73 -4.10
CA SER A 44 12.60 -4.19 -5.44
C SER A 44 12.60 -2.67 -5.44
N SER A 45 12.72 -2.09 -6.63
CA SER A 45 12.58 -0.65 -6.84
C SER A 45 11.34 -0.36 -7.70
N ASN A 46 10.72 0.79 -7.46
CA ASN A 46 9.51 1.27 -8.11
C ASN A 46 8.38 0.22 -8.12
N ALA A 47 7.59 0.22 -7.04
CA ALA A 47 6.47 -0.68 -6.88
C ALA A 47 5.45 -0.66 -8.03
N LEU A 48 5.37 0.40 -8.85
CA LEU A 48 4.43 0.43 -9.98
C LEU A 48 4.95 -0.31 -11.22
N ARG A 49 6.25 -0.61 -11.29
CA ARG A 49 6.90 -1.26 -12.45
C ARG A 49 7.29 -2.71 -12.22
N CYS A 50 7.43 -3.15 -10.97
CA CYS A 50 7.71 -4.55 -10.66
C CYS A 50 6.41 -5.35 -10.51
N LYS A 51 6.53 -6.68 -10.55
CA LYS A 51 5.44 -7.60 -10.21
C LYS A 51 5.29 -7.66 -8.68
N TRP A 52 4.06 -7.60 -8.18
CA TRP A 52 3.83 -7.75 -6.75
C TRP A 52 3.87 -9.23 -6.33
N PRO A 53 4.44 -9.53 -5.14
CA PRO A 53 4.35 -10.88 -4.59
C PRO A 53 2.89 -11.20 -4.23
N ARG A 54 2.56 -12.49 -4.18
CA ARG A 54 1.23 -12.93 -3.73
C ARG A 54 1.08 -12.73 -2.23
N GLY A 55 -0.16 -12.56 -1.78
CA GLY A 55 -0.53 -12.39 -0.38
C GLY A 55 -0.92 -10.94 -0.07
N LEU A 56 -1.19 -10.67 1.21
CA LEU A 56 -1.54 -9.34 1.68
C LEU A 56 -0.32 -8.40 1.61
N LEU A 57 -0.51 -7.23 1.02
CA LEU A 57 0.51 -6.19 0.85
C LEU A 57 0.11 -4.92 1.61
N TYR A 58 1.06 -4.03 1.84
CA TYR A 58 0.80 -2.71 2.41
C TYR A 58 1.27 -1.60 1.49
N ALA A 59 0.47 -0.54 1.36
CA ALA A 59 0.87 0.66 0.65
C ALA A 59 0.37 1.92 1.36
N PHE A 60 1.27 2.88 1.52
CA PHE A 60 0.94 4.27 1.78
C PHE A 60 1.59 5.17 0.73
N PRO A 61 1.04 5.22 -0.49
CA PRO A 61 1.69 5.85 -1.62
C PRO A 61 1.64 7.37 -1.52
N PRO A 62 2.59 8.08 -2.15
CA PRO A 62 2.44 9.50 -2.45
C PRO A 62 1.13 9.77 -3.18
N LEU A 63 0.45 10.87 -2.82
CA LEU A 63 -0.88 11.23 -3.33
C LEU A 63 -1.06 11.11 -4.86
N PRO A 64 -0.13 11.60 -5.71
CA PRO A 64 -0.29 11.49 -7.16
C PRO A 64 -0.27 10.06 -7.69
N LEU A 65 0.24 9.10 -6.91
CA LEU A 65 0.38 7.71 -7.30
C LEU A 65 -0.82 6.84 -6.93
N ILE A 66 -1.75 7.33 -6.09
CA ILE A 66 -2.94 6.57 -5.68
C ILE A 66 -3.71 5.98 -6.88
N PRO A 67 -4.03 6.73 -7.95
CA PRO A 67 -4.73 6.16 -9.11
C PRO A 67 -3.95 5.04 -9.81
N HIS A 68 -2.62 5.14 -9.83
CA HIS A 68 -1.76 4.14 -10.45
C HIS A 68 -1.68 2.86 -9.60
N VAL A 69 -1.67 3.02 -8.27
CA VAL A 69 -1.76 1.89 -7.34
C VAL A 69 -3.09 1.17 -7.49
N ILE A 70 -4.22 1.90 -7.57
CA ILE A 70 -5.55 1.33 -7.81
C ILE A 70 -5.60 0.52 -9.09
N ARG A 71 -5.11 1.10 -10.19
CA ARG A 71 -5.03 0.39 -11.46
C ARG A 71 -4.24 -0.92 -11.35
N LYS A 72 -3.11 -0.88 -10.65
CA LYS A 72 -2.26 -2.07 -10.46
C LYS A 72 -2.90 -3.13 -9.55
N ILE A 73 -3.65 -2.72 -8.52
CA ILE A 73 -4.47 -3.62 -7.68
C ILE A 73 -5.44 -4.41 -8.57
N ILE A 74 -6.13 -3.74 -9.50
CA ILE A 74 -7.07 -4.37 -10.42
C ILE A 74 -6.33 -5.31 -11.40
N GLU A 75 -5.28 -4.82 -12.04
CA GLU A 75 -4.52 -5.57 -13.06
C GLU A 75 -3.88 -6.85 -12.49
N GLU A 76 -3.35 -6.80 -11.26
CA GLU A 76 -2.70 -7.94 -10.62
C GLU A 76 -3.62 -8.75 -9.70
N ARG A 77 -4.88 -8.30 -9.52
CA ARG A 77 -5.84 -8.86 -8.55
C ARG A 77 -5.22 -8.98 -7.15
N ALA A 78 -4.53 -7.91 -6.74
CA ALA A 78 -3.75 -7.91 -5.52
C ALA A 78 -4.61 -7.60 -4.28
N GLU A 79 -4.27 -8.21 -3.16
CA GLU A 79 -4.86 -7.90 -1.86
C GLU A 79 -3.95 -6.92 -1.11
N ILE A 80 -4.52 -5.79 -0.66
CA ILE A 80 -3.71 -4.70 -0.13
C ILE A 80 -4.39 -3.96 1.02
N LEU A 81 -3.60 -3.64 2.04
CA LEU A 81 -3.90 -2.59 3.01
C LEU A 81 -3.43 -1.27 2.43
N LEU A 82 -4.34 -0.53 1.81
CA LEU A 82 -4.05 0.77 1.21
C LEU A 82 -4.48 1.90 2.14
N VAL A 83 -3.51 2.74 2.53
CA VAL A 83 -3.78 3.97 3.27
C VAL A 83 -3.88 5.12 2.28
N ALA A 84 -5.02 5.82 2.30
CA ALA A 84 -5.29 6.96 1.45
C ALA A 84 -6.13 8.02 2.20
N PRO A 85 -6.02 9.31 1.85
CA PRO A 85 -6.85 10.32 2.48
C PRO A 85 -8.34 10.12 2.19
N HIS A 86 -9.17 10.39 3.19
CA HIS A 86 -10.63 10.33 3.05
C HIS A 86 -11.15 11.54 2.26
N TRP A 87 -11.09 11.48 0.93
CA TRP A 87 -11.51 12.55 0.02
C TRP A 87 -12.63 12.12 -0.95
N PRO A 88 -13.91 12.12 -0.50
CA PRO A 88 -15.04 11.65 -1.31
C PRO A 88 -15.26 12.33 -2.65
N ARG A 89 -14.69 13.54 -2.85
CA ARG A 89 -14.81 14.30 -4.10
C ARG A 89 -13.77 13.90 -5.17
N ARG A 90 -12.81 13.04 -4.85
CA ARG A 90 -11.83 12.54 -5.83
C ARG A 90 -12.39 11.33 -6.55
N GLN A 91 -12.17 11.27 -7.87
CA GLN A 91 -12.61 10.14 -8.69
C GLN A 91 -12.11 8.80 -8.14
N TRP A 92 -10.81 8.71 -7.81
CA TRP A 92 -10.20 7.50 -7.25
C TRP A 92 -10.81 7.03 -5.92
N PHE A 93 -11.54 7.89 -5.20
CA PHE A 93 -12.17 7.48 -3.94
C PHE A 93 -13.38 6.57 -4.19
N ALA A 94 -14.12 6.78 -5.28
CA ALA A 94 -15.21 5.90 -5.67
C ALA A 94 -14.68 4.49 -6.00
N ASP A 95 -13.58 4.42 -6.77
CA ASP A 95 -12.91 3.16 -7.11
C ASP A 95 -12.48 2.41 -5.84
N LEU A 96 -11.87 3.10 -4.86
CA LEU A 96 -11.48 2.47 -3.60
C LEU A 96 -12.68 1.90 -2.84
N ARG A 97 -13.80 2.61 -2.83
CA ARG A 97 -15.02 2.13 -2.15
C ARG A 97 -15.58 0.88 -2.81
N GLU A 98 -15.54 0.81 -4.14
CA GLU A 98 -16.01 -0.35 -4.90
C GLU A 98 -15.09 -1.56 -4.73
N LEU A 99 -13.77 -1.33 -4.71
CA LEU A 99 -12.76 -2.38 -4.53
C LEU A 99 -12.60 -2.87 -3.09
N SER A 100 -13.12 -2.12 -2.11
CA SER A 100 -12.97 -2.45 -0.68
C SER A 100 -13.66 -3.75 -0.33
N THR A 101 -12.89 -4.74 0.12
CA THR A 101 -13.41 -6.03 0.61
C THR A 101 -13.89 -5.98 2.06
N GLN A 102 -13.53 -4.93 2.80
CA GLN A 102 -13.94 -4.67 4.17
C GLN A 102 -14.38 -3.22 4.34
N VAL A 103 -15.07 -2.91 5.43
CA VAL A 103 -15.47 -1.54 5.76
C VAL A 103 -14.22 -0.67 5.93
N PRO A 104 -14.05 0.41 5.16
CA PRO A 104 -12.89 1.30 5.30
C PRO A 104 -12.78 1.83 6.72
N TRP A 105 -11.60 1.65 7.32
CA TRP A 105 -11.29 2.21 8.63
C TRP A 105 -11.08 3.72 8.51
N ARG A 106 -11.65 4.46 9.46
CA ARG A 106 -11.64 5.92 9.51
C ARG A 106 -11.12 6.37 10.86
#